data_AF-A0A126Z1C5-F1
#
_entry.id   AF-A0A126Z1C5-F1
#
_cell.length_a   1.000
_cell.length_b   1.000
_cell.length_c   1.000
_cell.angle_alpha   90.00
_cell.angle_beta   90.00
_cell.angle_gamma   90.00
#
_symmetry.space_group_name_H-M   'P 1'
#
loop_
_entity.id
_entity.type
_entity.pdbx_description
1 polymer ?
#
loop_
_entity_poly.entity_id
_entity_poly.type
_entity_poly.pdbx_seq_one_letter_code
_entity_poly.pdbx_strand_id
1 'polypeptide(L)'
;MNWSGDVQLKAEEWIGYLGELVGVEPVYYYDDTLALPGGAPSAEYRKTITGPATVSWQDGLKRIVDFWDPRIREEQHVSRTS
;
A
#
# COMPACT_ATOMS: atom_id res chain seq x y z
N MET A 1 19.48 -10.70 -6.99
CA MET A 1 19.10 -10.40 -5.59
C MET A 1 17.76 -9.70 -5.63
N ASN A 2 16.80 -10.10 -4.79
CA ASN A 2 15.52 -9.41 -4.64
C ASN A 2 15.63 -8.33 -3.56
N TRP A 3 15.02 -7.17 -3.80
CA TRP A 3 14.95 -6.08 -2.83
C TRP A 3 13.47 -5.76 -2.54
N SER A 4 12.95 -6.37 -1.48
CA SER A 4 11.55 -6.28 -1.07
C SER A 4 11.43 -5.94 0.41
N GLY A 5 10.21 -5.83 0.95
CA GLY A 5 9.96 -5.81 2.40
C GLY A 5 10.03 -7.21 3.02
N ASP A 6 9.99 -7.30 4.35
CA ASP A 6 10.11 -8.59 5.07
C ASP A 6 8.84 -9.44 5.04
N VAL A 7 7.71 -8.81 4.71
CA VAL A 7 6.38 -9.43 4.74
C VAL A 7 5.87 -9.57 3.31
N GLN A 8 5.37 -10.75 2.97
CA GLN A 8 4.61 -10.99 1.73
C GLN A 8 3.14 -10.72 2.00
N LEU A 9 2.50 -9.95 1.13
CA LEU A 9 1.14 -9.46 1.30
C LEU A 9 0.35 -9.66 0.01
N LYS A 10 -0.93 -9.94 0.16
CA LYS A 10 -1.90 -9.88 -0.94
C LYS A 10 -2.32 -8.43 -1.19
N ALA A 11 -2.80 -8.17 -2.40
CA ALA A 11 -3.32 -6.86 -2.76
C ALA A 11 -4.48 -6.42 -1.84
N GLU A 12 -5.39 -7.35 -1.58
CA GLU A 12 -6.57 -7.14 -0.73
C GLU A 12 -6.23 -6.74 0.69
N GLU A 13 -5.11 -7.22 1.25
CA GLU A 13 -4.73 -6.90 2.63
C GLU A 13 -4.34 -5.42 2.77
N TRP A 14 -3.48 -4.93 1.87
CA TRP A 14 -3.06 -3.53 1.94
C TRP A 14 -4.14 -2.57 1.40
N ILE A 15 -4.98 -2.99 0.45
CA ILE A 15 -6.14 -2.21 -0.03
C ILE A 15 -7.20 -2.11 1.07
N GLY A 16 -7.50 -3.21 1.77
CA GLY A 16 -8.42 -3.22 2.92
C GLY A 16 -7.98 -2.24 4.00
N TYR A 17 -6.72 -2.34 4.43
CA TYR A 17 -6.17 -1.43 5.44
C TYR A 17 -6.12 0.03 4.96
N LEU A 18 -5.80 0.26 3.67
CA LEU A 18 -5.88 1.61 3.10
C LEU A 18 -7.30 2.17 3.20
N GLY A 19 -8.32 1.36 2.88
CA GLY A 19 -9.72 1.72 3.01
C GLY A 19 -10.12 2.13 4.43
N GLU A 20 -9.70 1.36 5.43
CA GLU A 20 -9.88 1.70 6.84
C GLU A 20 -9.26 3.06 7.19
N LEU A 21 -8.04 3.33 6.71
CA LEU A 21 -7.34 4.59 6.98
C LEU A 21 -8.03 5.82 6.37
N VAL A 22 -8.62 5.70 5.18
CA VAL A 22 -9.27 6.82 4.48
C VAL A 22 -10.80 6.87 4.70
N GLY A 23 -11.36 5.89 5.42
CA GLY A 23 -12.80 5.77 5.65
C GLY A 23 -13.60 5.36 4.41
N VAL A 24 -13.04 4.53 3.54
CA VAL A 24 -13.66 4.07 2.29
C VAL A 24 -13.65 2.54 2.23
N GLU A 25 -14.82 1.93 2.04
CA GLU A 25 -14.93 0.49 1.86
C GLU A 25 -14.48 0.08 0.43
N PRO A 26 -13.45 -0.77 0.27
CA PRO A 26 -13.02 -1.22 -1.04
C PRO A 26 -14.04 -2.16 -1.71
N VAL A 27 -14.18 -2.04 -3.03
CA VAL A 27 -14.95 -2.97 -3.85
C VAL A 27 -13.99 -3.77 -4.72
N TYR A 28 -14.00 -5.09 -4.56
CA TYR A 28 -13.14 -6.00 -5.31
C TYR A 28 -13.88 -6.59 -6.51
N TYR A 29 -13.25 -6.52 -7.68
CA TYR A 29 -13.71 -7.14 -8.92
C TYR A 29 -12.63 -8.10 -9.42
N TYR A 30 -13.00 -9.36 -9.62
CA TYR A 30 -12.07 -10.41 -10.04
C TYR A 30 -12.27 -10.71 -11.52
N ASP A 31 -11.22 -10.47 -12.31
CA ASP A 31 -11.19 -10.73 -13.73
C ASP A 31 -9.78 -11.16 -14.15
N ASP A 32 -9.61 -12.46 -14.42
CA ASP A 32 -8.30 -13.03 -14.78
C ASP A 32 -7.79 -12.56 -16.15
N THR A 33 -8.64 -11.96 -16.99
CA THR A 33 -8.23 -11.39 -18.28
C THR A 33 -7.62 -10.00 -18.13
N LEU A 34 -7.94 -9.31 -17.04
CA LEU A 34 -7.47 -7.95 -16.74
C LEU A 34 -6.48 -7.92 -15.56
N ALA A 35 -6.50 -8.92 -14.68
CA ALA A 35 -5.65 -8.99 -13.51
C ALA A 35 -4.18 -9.21 -13.89
N LEU A 36 -3.31 -8.33 -13.40
CA LEU A 36 -1.86 -8.53 -13.48
C LEU A 36 -1.39 -9.42 -12.32
N PRO A 37 -0.50 -10.39 -12.55
CA PRO A 37 0.08 -11.18 -11.48
C PRO A 37 0.83 -10.27 -10.49
N GLY A 38 0.50 -10.41 -9.20
CA GLY A 38 1.25 -9.75 -8.13
C GLY A 38 2.66 -10.34 -7.97
N GLY A 39 3.60 -9.50 -7.52
CA GLY A 39 4.96 -9.93 -7.16
C GLY A 39 5.16 -9.94 -5.65
N ALA A 40 5.47 -11.10 -5.07
CA ALA A 40 5.85 -11.25 -3.65
C ALA A 40 7.26 -11.87 -3.52
N PRO A 41 8.33 -11.17 -3.96
CA PRO A 41 9.67 -11.75 -3.98
C PRO A 41 10.24 -11.96 -2.57
N SER A 42 10.88 -13.11 -2.37
CA SER A 42 11.53 -13.46 -1.10
C SER A 42 12.63 -12.46 -0.70
N ALA A 43 12.64 -12.13 0.58
CA ALA A 43 13.56 -11.21 1.23
C ALA A 43 14.80 -11.87 1.86
N GLU A 44 14.88 -13.20 1.89
CA GLU A 44 15.89 -13.93 2.70
C GLU A 44 17.31 -13.44 2.44
N TYR A 45 17.72 -13.36 1.17
CA TYR A 45 19.08 -12.93 0.85
C TYR A 45 19.33 -11.46 1.24
N ARG A 46 18.36 -10.57 1.04
CA ARG A 46 18.47 -9.16 1.44
C ARG A 46 18.60 -9.01 2.96
N LYS A 47 17.84 -9.80 3.75
CA LYS A 47 17.94 -9.81 5.22
C LYS A 47 19.33 -10.21 5.74
N THR A 48 20.05 -11.09 5.04
CA THR A 48 21.43 -11.44 5.44
C THR A 48 22.41 -10.27 5.31
N ILE A 49 22.08 -9.27 4.48
CA ILE A 49 22.94 -8.10 4.21
C ILE A 49 22.53 -6.92 5.08
N THR A 50 21.22 -6.67 5.20
CA THR A 50 20.69 -5.45 5.84
C THR A 50 20.18 -5.66 7.27
N GLY A 51 19.99 -6.91 7.69
CA GLY A 51 19.11 -7.22 8.81
C GLY A 51 17.63 -7.04 8.42
N PRO A 52 16.71 -7.22 9.39
CA PRO A 52 15.28 -7.07 9.18
C PRO A 52 14.89 -5.60 8.91
N ALA A 53 13.77 -5.41 8.20
CA ALA A 53 13.15 -4.11 8.05
C ALA A 53 12.63 -3.61 9.41
N THR A 54 12.83 -2.33 9.70
CA THR A 54 12.46 -1.72 10.99
C THR A 54 11.12 -0.98 10.95
N VAL A 55 10.50 -0.85 9.77
CA VAL A 55 9.20 -0.21 9.57
C VAL A 55 8.21 -1.25 9.08
N SER A 56 7.10 -1.42 9.79
CA SER A 56 6.01 -2.29 9.36
C SER A 56 5.31 -1.71 8.12
N TRP A 57 4.66 -2.57 7.33
CA TRP A 57 3.93 -2.09 6.15
C TRP A 57 2.72 -1.25 6.54
N GLN A 58 2.06 -1.56 7.67
CA GLN A 58 0.96 -0.76 8.20
C GLN A 58 1.42 0.64 8.59
N ASP A 59 2.52 0.75 9.36
CA ASP A 59 3.05 2.05 9.76
C ASP A 59 3.51 2.88 8.56
N GLY A 60 4.16 2.23 7.58
CA GLY A 60 4.56 2.87 6.34
C GLY A 60 3.36 3.43 5.57
N LEU A 61 2.33 2.61 5.37
CA LEU A 61 1.12 3.01 4.66
C LEU A 61 0.34 4.10 5.40
N LYS A 62 0.23 4.01 6.73
CA LYS A 62 -0.37 5.07 7.55
C LYS A 62 0.35 6.41 7.36
N ARG A 63 1.69 6.43 7.40
CA ARG A 63 2.47 7.67 7.18
C ARG A 63 2.24 8.26 5.79
N ILE A 64 2.05 7.42 4.78
CA ILE A 64 1.71 7.85 3.42
C ILE A 64 0.33 8.53 3.43
N VAL A 65 -0.68 7.91 4.05
CA VAL A 65 -2.04 8.47 4.14
C VAL A 65 -2.05 9.78 4.94
N ASP A 66 -1.42 9.82 6.12
CA ASP A 66 -1.32 11.02 6.96
C ASP A 66 -0.71 12.20 6.18
N PHE A 67 0.21 11.92 5.26
CA PHE A 67 0.80 12.95 4.39
C PHE A 67 -0.12 13.32 3.23
N TRP A 68 -0.65 12.36 2.47
CA TRP A 68 -1.32 12.66 1.20
C TRP A 68 -2.81 12.98 1.33
N ASP A 69 -3.53 12.36 2.26
CA ASP A 69 -4.99 12.51 2.36
C ASP A 69 -5.43 13.98 2.56
N PRO A 70 -4.84 14.77 3.47
CA PRO A 70 -5.22 16.17 3.63
C PRO A 70 -4.97 17.01 2.36
N ARG A 71 -3.84 16.75 1.67
CA ARG A 71 -3.42 17.50 0.47
C ARG A 71 -4.34 17.24 -0.70
N ILE A 72 -4.68 15.96 -0.93
CA ILE A 72 -5.61 15.56 -1.98
C ILE A 72 -6.99 16.17 -1.70
N ARG A 73 -7.48 16.11 -0.47
CA ARG A 73 -8.81 16.67 -0.13
C ARG A 73 -8.89 18.18 -0.31
N GLU A 74 -7.82 18.90 0.00
CA GLU A 74 -7.73 20.35 -0.22
C GLU A 74 -7.79 20.69 -1.71
N GLU A 75 -7.00 20.03 -2.55
CA GLU A 75 -7.03 20.22 -4.01
C GLU A 75 -8.41 19.92 -4.61
N GLN A 76 -9.06 18.85 -4.15
CA GLN A 76 -10.42 18.49 -4.58
C GLN A 76 -11.47 19.52 -4.15
N HIS A 77 -11.29 20.19 -3.00
CA HIS A 77 -12.18 21.27 -2.59
C HIS A 77 -12.04 22.49 -3.50
N VAL A 78 -10.81 22.92 -3.78
CA VAL A 78 -10.51 24.08 -4.65
C VAL A 78 -11.07 23.88 -6.06
N SER A 79 -10.92 22.69 -6.63
CA SER A 79 -11.44 22.36 -7.97
C SER A 79 -12.97 22.35 -8.05
N ARG A 80 -13.69 22.17 -6.93
CA ARG A 80 -15.16 22.11 -6.89
C ARG A 80 -15.82 23.46 -6.61
N THR A 81 -15.06 24.45 -6.15
CA THR A 81 -15.53 25.81 -5.84
C THR A 81 -15.12 26.86 -6.89
N SER A 82 -14.37 26.47 -7.91
CA SER A 82 -13.94 27.30 -9.04
C SER A 82 -14.79 27.01 -10.28
#